data_AF-A0A3A8HB01-F1
#
_entry.id   AF-A0A3A8HB01-F1
#
_cell.length_a   1.000
_cell.length_b   1.000
_cell.length_c   1.000
_cell.angle_alpha   90.00
_cell.angle_beta   90.00
_cell.angle_gamma   90.00
#
_symmetry.space_group_name_H-M   'P 1'
#
loop_
_entity.id
_entity.type
_entity.pdbx_description
1 polymer ?
#
loop_
_entity_poly.entity_id
_entity_poly.type
_entity_poly.pdbx_seq_one_letter_code
_entity_poly.pdbx_strand_id
1 'polypeptide(L)'
;MSDNDTKKPTGDAQTPPKGAPTDTPAAKIGPEPSNPPAGAKADNPPAAHSGPTGTPPPKPAAPAGGPPPKPQPKNPGFVTAVIDGREVVVKPGTNMIEAAKSVGSEIPYYCYHPRLSIAANCRICLIEASNAPKLVPACQTPMAEGQVIKTTTPKVKEQQRAVMEFLLLNHPVDCSICDQAGECKLQDYYMKYDYKPSRLEGTKALKHKRKVLGPRVVLDQERCIICTRCVRFMNEIPKEPQLGVFGRGSHERIDVFPGNELDSNYSLNTVDVCPVGALLSRDFRFKARSWFLSATPSVCTGCSRGCSISADWMSQDTYRYRPRENEAINKSWMCDQGRLSYKDLNVGRVLSARVGRGLQAPGTVQPVLTRKDAALGAAKALKPLAGSKQLAVLASPLASNEDLLAGLTFAKTVLGVTSVFVGGRPQGKADHYLMTADKNPNRQGLALIAKGLGLSLKGFEELTPAIKAGQVKALYAVGTEVPTDAAAFAEVLSSLEVFVAQAQNESPVTAQATVLLPASAHIEDEGTFTQADGITQRFRKAYPSKGDAVPHWKWATELTRELGGEAAAASARDVWRALSGQVSEFAEFNWDKASPPDREKPGINPLPSSADGRPPGYREFGAPRVRGI
;
A
#
# COMPACT_ATOMS: atom_id res chain seq x y z
N MET A 1 -37.46 -24.96 12.58
CA MET A 1 -37.55 -26.22 13.36
C MET A 1 -36.13 -26.73 13.57
N SER A 2 -35.86 -27.15 14.80
CA SER A 2 -34.60 -27.62 15.44
C SER A 2 -33.49 -26.58 15.67
N ASP A 3 -33.42 -26.15 16.94
CA ASP A 3 -32.36 -25.41 17.62
C ASP A 3 -31.05 -26.22 17.74
N ASN A 4 -29.89 -25.53 17.74
CA ASN A 4 -28.97 -25.56 18.88
C ASN A 4 -27.72 -24.67 18.71
N ASP A 5 -27.62 -23.72 19.63
CA ASP A 5 -26.48 -23.30 20.45
C ASP A 5 -25.11 -22.92 19.85
N THR A 6 -24.85 -21.62 19.99
CA THR A 6 -23.56 -20.93 20.10
C THR A 6 -22.65 -21.51 21.19
N LYS A 7 -21.42 -21.90 20.82
CA LYS A 7 -20.30 -22.08 21.76
C LYS A 7 -19.13 -21.15 21.44
N LYS A 8 -18.79 -20.31 22.43
CA LYS A 8 -17.57 -19.50 22.57
C LYS A 8 -16.31 -20.40 22.51
N PRO A 9 -15.18 -19.98 21.89
CA PRO A 9 -13.92 -20.68 22.06
C PRO A 9 -13.25 -20.25 23.36
N THR A 10 -13.13 -21.19 24.30
CA THR A 10 -12.26 -21.10 25.48
C THR A 10 -10.81 -21.34 25.03
N GLY A 11 -9.91 -20.43 25.41
CA GLY A 11 -8.48 -20.58 25.18
C GLY A 11 -7.86 -21.40 26.31
N ASP A 12 -7.36 -22.59 25.99
CA ASP A 12 -6.54 -23.38 26.90
C ASP A 12 -5.10 -22.88 26.88
N ALA A 13 -4.67 -22.35 28.03
CA ALA A 13 -3.28 -22.04 28.32
C ALA A 13 -2.53 -23.34 28.65
N GLN A 14 -1.47 -23.66 27.90
CA GLN A 14 -0.57 -24.76 28.26
C GLN A 14 0.24 -24.40 29.51
N THR A 15 0.13 -25.26 30.54
CA THR A 15 0.98 -25.25 31.74
C THR A 15 2.45 -25.57 31.41
N PRO A 16 3.43 -24.92 32.08
CA PRO A 16 4.85 -25.18 31.86
C PRO A 16 5.31 -26.52 32.47
N PRO A 17 6.39 -27.14 31.96
CA PRO A 17 6.89 -28.42 32.45
C PRO A 17 7.52 -28.31 33.85
N LYS A 18 7.28 -29.32 34.70
CA LYS A 18 7.83 -29.45 36.05
C LYS A 18 9.33 -29.80 36.01
N GLY A 19 10.16 -29.05 36.75
CA GLY A 19 11.55 -29.43 37.03
C GLY A 19 12.60 -28.32 36.97
N ALA A 20 12.32 -27.12 37.47
CA ALA A 20 13.34 -26.10 37.70
C ALA A 20 13.53 -25.86 39.21
N PRO A 21 14.77 -25.73 39.72
CA PRO A 21 15.03 -25.58 41.15
C PRO A 21 14.47 -24.24 41.66
N THR A 22 13.51 -24.33 42.58
CA THR A 22 12.91 -23.21 43.29
C THR A 22 13.70 -22.96 44.57
N ASP A 23 14.85 -22.32 44.49
CA ASP A 23 15.47 -21.69 45.66
C ASP A 23 16.37 -20.54 45.22
N THR A 24 15.81 -19.33 45.21
CA THR A 24 16.59 -18.10 45.36
C THR A 24 15.76 -17.17 46.23
N PRO A 25 16.26 -16.74 47.40
CA PRO A 25 15.47 -16.00 48.37
C PRO A 25 15.05 -14.65 47.81
N ALA A 26 13.79 -14.29 48.05
CA ALA A 26 13.22 -13.00 47.74
C ALA A 26 14.11 -11.87 48.27
N ALA A 27 14.68 -11.08 47.36
CA ALA A 27 15.34 -9.84 47.74
C ALA A 27 14.26 -8.87 48.27
N LYS A 28 14.31 -8.63 49.59
CA LYS A 28 13.54 -7.57 50.25
C LYS A 28 13.86 -6.25 49.56
N ILE A 29 12.85 -5.63 48.95
CA ILE A 29 12.91 -4.25 48.47
C ILE A 29 13.01 -3.38 49.72
N GLY A 30 14.19 -2.83 49.99
CA GLY A 30 14.37 -1.78 51.00
C GLY A 30 13.69 -0.49 50.57
N PRO A 31 13.36 0.42 51.50
CA PRO A 31 12.68 1.67 51.16
C PRO A 31 13.59 2.56 50.29
N GLU A 32 12.98 3.24 49.32
CA GLU A 32 13.65 4.20 48.43
C GLU A 32 14.45 5.26 49.21
N PRO A 33 15.64 5.68 48.75
CA PRO A 33 16.29 6.85 49.32
C PRO A 33 15.51 8.10 48.94
N SER A 34 14.92 8.74 49.94
CA SER A 34 14.35 10.08 49.86
C SER A 34 15.41 11.10 49.42
N ASN A 35 15.10 11.90 48.39
CA ASN A 35 15.91 13.06 48.02
C ASN A 35 16.05 14.03 49.21
N PRO A 36 17.24 14.59 49.49
CA PRO A 36 17.39 15.61 50.50
C PRO A 36 16.78 16.95 50.02
N PRO A 37 16.27 17.79 50.94
CA PRO A 37 15.71 19.09 50.58
C PRO A 37 16.82 20.07 50.18
N ALA A 38 16.47 21.03 49.33
CA ALA A 38 17.36 22.11 48.91
C ALA A 38 17.85 22.92 50.13
N GLY A 39 19.13 22.78 50.44
CA GLY A 39 19.83 23.51 51.49
C GLY A 39 20.41 24.84 51.00
N ALA A 40 20.34 25.84 51.87
CA ALA A 40 20.71 27.23 51.66
C ALA A 40 22.18 27.47 51.24
N LYS A 41 22.40 28.58 50.54
CA LYS A 41 23.73 29.11 50.17
C LYS A 41 24.59 29.36 51.41
N ALA A 42 25.81 28.84 51.40
CA ALA A 42 26.85 29.21 52.36
C ALA A 42 27.83 30.19 51.69
N ASP A 43 28.06 31.31 52.36
CA ASP A 43 29.01 32.35 52.01
C ASP A 43 30.46 31.87 52.18
N ASN A 44 31.33 32.20 51.22
CA ASN A 44 32.77 31.99 51.32
C ASN A 44 33.44 33.16 52.07
N PRO A 45 34.48 32.90 52.90
CA PRO A 45 35.19 33.95 53.63
C PRO A 45 36.14 34.74 52.72
N PRO A 46 36.50 35.99 53.10
CA PRO A 46 37.29 36.88 52.25
C PRO A 46 38.79 36.52 52.29
N ALA A 47 39.42 36.50 51.11
CA ALA A 47 40.87 36.40 50.98
C ALA A 47 41.51 37.79 51.14
N ALA A 48 42.62 37.83 51.88
CA ALA A 48 43.33 39.02 52.31
C ALA A 48 44.04 39.78 51.18
N HIS A 49 44.11 41.10 51.36
CA HIS A 49 44.81 42.06 50.51
C HIS A 49 46.34 41.95 50.59
N SER A 50 47.01 42.01 49.44
CA SER A 50 48.39 42.47 49.30
C SER A 50 48.48 43.43 48.11
N GLY A 51 49.04 44.62 48.36
CA GLY A 51 49.00 45.80 47.48
C GLY A 51 49.87 45.76 46.21
N PRO A 52 49.86 46.84 45.42
CA PRO A 52 50.28 46.83 44.01
C PRO A 52 51.75 47.24 43.84
N THR A 53 52.53 46.43 43.12
CA THR A 53 53.78 46.88 42.47
C THR A 53 53.50 47.11 40.99
N GLY A 54 53.73 48.33 40.54
CA GLY A 54 53.39 48.80 39.20
C GLY A 54 54.24 48.18 38.07
N THR A 55 53.55 47.83 36.99
CA THR A 55 54.12 47.53 35.67
C THR A 55 53.28 48.29 34.63
N PRO A 56 53.88 48.97 33.64
CA PRO A 56 53.15 49.80 32.69
C PRO A 56 52.23 48.97 31.77
N PRO A 57 51.10 49.51 31.30
CA PRO A 57 50.13 48.74 30.54
C PRO A 57 50.68 48.35 29.16
N PRO A 58 50.48 47.10 28.71
CA PRO A 58 50.83 46.69 27.35
C PRO A 58 49.85 47.30 26.34
N LYS A 59 50.36 47.61 25.14
CA LYS A 59 49.59 48.13 24.00
C LYS A 59 48.35 47.28 23.71
N PRO A 60 47.23 47.87 23.27
CA PRO A 60 46.04 47.12 22.86
C PRO A 60 46.39 46.13 21.75
N ALA A 61 46.10 44.85 22.00
CA ALA A 61 46.13 43.81 20.98
C ALA A 61 45.08 44.13 19.90
N ALA A 62 45.46 43.96 18.63
CA ALA A 62 44.55 44.06 17.50
C ALA A 62 43.33 43.14 17.72
N PRO A 63 42.11 43.55 17.30
CA PRO A 63 40.93 42.72 17.44
C PRO A 63 41.15 41.38 16.71
N ALA A 64 40.97 40.28 17.44
CA ALA A 64 40.91 38.96 16.86
C ALA A 64 39.88 38.96 15.72
N GLY A 65 40.33 38.61 14.52
CA GLY A 65 39.47 38.54 13.34
C GLY A 65 38.21 37.75 13.65
N GLY A 66 37.05 38.35 13.38
CA GLY A 66 35.77 37.66 13.46
C GLY A 66 35.78 36.38 12.60
N PRO A 67 34.83 35.46 12.85
CA PRO A 67 34.72 34.25 12.03
C PRO A 67 34.71 34.62 10.54
N PRO A 68 35.40 33.85 9.68
CA PRO A 68 35.53 34.17 8.27
C PRO A 68 34.15 34.46 7.67
N PRO A 69 34.05 35.45 6.75
CA PRO A 69 32.78 35.80 6.15
C PRO A 69 32.16 34.55 5.52
N LYS A 70 30.87 34.32 5.80
CA LYS A 70 30.13 33.20 5.20
C LYS A 70 30.29 33.31 3.68
N PRO A 71 30.66 32.22 2.98
CA PRO A 71 30.80 32.25 1.53
C PRO A 71 29.52 32.82 0.92
N GLN A 72 29.68 33.80 0.03
CA GLN A 72 28.53 34.38 -0.67
C GLN A 72 27.89 33.30 -1.54
N PRO A 73 26.56 33.15 -1.52
CA PRO A 73 25.90 32.07 -2.24
C PRO A 73 26.12 32.22 -3.74
N LYS A 74 26.64 31.17 -4.38
CA LYS A 74 26.83 31.13 -5.85
C LYS A 74 25.49 31.29 -6.59
N ASN A 75 24.41 30.82 -5.98
CA ASN A 75 23.05 30.89 -6.48
C ASN A 75 22.13 31.57 -5.43
N PRO A 76 21.64 32.79 -5.66
CA PRO A 76 20.75 33.47 -4.73
C PRO A 76 19.50 32.63 -4.41
N GLY A 77 19.21 32.43 -3.12
CA GLY A 77 18.07 31.64 -2.66
C GLY A 77 18.28 30.12 -2.62
N PHE A 78 19.46 29.62 -3.02
CA PHE A 78 19.82 28.21 -2.98
C PHE A 78 21.12 27.99 -2.20
N VAL A 79 21.36 26.73 -1.84
CA VAL A 79 22.62 26.26 -1.26
C VAL A 79 23.37 25.47 -2.32
N THR A 80 24.59 25.91 -2.63
CA THR A 80 25.50 25.21 -3.53
C THR A 80 26.57 24.49 -2.71
N ALA A 81 26.76 23.20 -2.99
CA ALA A 81 27.68 22.34 -2.26
C ALA A 81 28.28 21.26 -3.17
N VAL A 82 29.22 20.48 -2.65
CA VAL A 82 29.88 19.39 -3.39
C VAL A 82 29.66 18.06 -2.68
N ILE A 83 29.14 17.06 -3.39
CA ILE A 83 28.89 15.71 -2.90
C ILE A 83 29.68 14.72 -3.77
N ASP A 84 30.65 14.03 -3.18
CA ASP A 84 31.48 13.04 -3.90
C ASP A 84 32.09 13.60 -5.20
N GLY A 85 32.49 14.88 -5.17
CA GLY A 85 33.07 15.60 -6.31
C GLY A 85 32.05 16.19 -7.30
N ARG A 86 30.74 16.01 -7.07
CA ARG A 86 29.67 16.57 -7.91
C ARG A 86 29.07 17.81 -7.25
N GLU A 87 28.94 18.90 -8.00
CA GLU A 87 28.21 20.09 -7.54
C GLU A 87 26.72 19.76 -7.40
N VAL A 88 26.11 20.24 -6.32
CA VAL A 88 24.67 20.13 -6.06
C VAL A 88 24.12 21.49 -5.68
N VAL A 89 22.92 21.79 -6.17
CA VAL A 89 22.16 22.99 -5.83
C VAL A 89 20.84 22.56 -5.21
N VAL A 90 20.62 22.90 -3.93
CA VAL A 90 19.43 22.50 -3.18
C VAL A 90 18.79 23.69 -2.49
N LYS A 91 17.52 23.54 -2.09
CA LYS A 91 16.84 24.54 -1.27
C LYS A 91 17.49 24.60 0.12
N PRO A 92 17.60 25.79 0.74
CA PRO A 92 18.03 25.91 2.14
C PRO A 92 17.22 24.98 3.05
N GLY A 93 17.89 24.31 3.98
CA GLY A 93 17.28 23.35 4.91
C GLY A 93 17.17 21.91 4.38
N THR A 94 17.48 21.66 3.11
CA THR A 94 17.59 20.28 2.57
C THR A 94 18.69 19.54 3.34
N ASN A 95 18.37 18.35 3.86
CA ASN A 95 19.34 17.53 4.59
C ASN A 95 20.35 16.88 3.62
N MET A 96 21.51 16.49 4.15
CA MET A 96 22.58 15.87 3.35
C MET A 96 22.13 14.59 2.64
N ILE A 97 21.23 13.80 3.25
CA ILE A 97 20.77 12.55 2.64
C ILE A 97 19.90 12.78 1.40
N GLU A 98 19.04 13.80 1.41
CA GLU A 98 18.22 14.18 0.26
C GLU A 98 19.06 14.85 -0.82
N ALA A 99 20.00 15.71 -0.45
CA ALA A 99 20.94 16.33 -1.38
C ALA A 99 21.83 15.28 -2.07
N ALA A 100 22.31 14.27 -1.34
CA ALA A 100 23.08 13.17 -1.91
C ALA A 100 22.23 12.37 -2.91
N LYS A 101 20.97 12.09 -2.56
CA LYS A 101 20.02 11.40 -3.45
C LYS A 101 19.80 12.15 -4.77
N SER A 102 19.76 13.49 -4.76
CA SER A 102 19.54 14.28 -6.00
C SER A 102 20.69 14.20 -7.00
N VAL A 103 21.91 13.84 -6.57
CA VAL A 103 23.07 13.62 -7.45
C VAL A 103 23.40 12.14 -7.67
N GLY A 104 22.49 11.25 -7.25
CA GLY A 104 22.64 9.79 -7.38
C GLY A 104 23.64 9.17 -6.40
N SER A 105 24.03 9.88 -5.34
CA SER A 105 24.84 9.32 -4.25
C SER A 105 23.94 8.68 -3.20
N GLU A 106 24.09 7.37 -2.98
CA GLU A 106 23.22 6.60 -2.10
C GLU A 106 23.82 6.45 -0.70
N ILE A 107 23.21 7.09 0.29
CA ILE A 107 23.57 6.94 1.70
C ILE A 107 22.59 5.96 2.36
N PRO A 108 23.06 4.90 3.06
CA PRO A 108 22.18 3.93 3.70
C PRO A 108 21.42 4.54 4.89
N TYR A 109 20.19 4.06 5.14
CA TYR A 109 19.38 4.53 6.27
C TYR A 109 18.34 3.51 6.79
N TYR A 110 18.16 3.48 8.12
CA TYR A 110 17.10 2.67 8.78
C TYR A 110 16.03 3.47 9.50
N CYS A 111 16.37 4.51 10.25
CA CYS A 111 15.35 5.30 10.97
C CYS A 111 14.75 6.40 10.09
N TYR A 112 15.54 6.96 9.17
CA TYR A 112 15.08 8.04 8.29
C TYR A 112 13.92 7.59 7.41
N HIS A 113 12.89 8.43 7.27
CA HIS A 113 11.83 8.28 6.29
C HIS A 113 11.48 9.70 5.82
N PRO A 114 11.36 10.00 4.51
CA PRO A 114 11.13 11.36 4.01
C PRO A 114 9.84 12.04 4.52
N ARG A 115 8.95 11.24 5.12
CA ARG A 115 7.63 11.66 5.62
C ARG A 115 7.41 11.46 7.11
N LEU A 116 8.48 11.24 7.86
CA LEU A 116 8.44 11.18 9.32
C LEU A 116 9.48 12.12 9.90
N SER A 117 9.30 12.55 11.15
CA SER A 117 10.28 13.35 11.87
C SER A 117 11.66 12.67 11.92
N ILE A 118 12.73 13.45 11.98
CA ILE A 118 14.10 12.91 11.97
C ILE A 118 14.47 12.42 13.37
N ALA A 119 14.76 11.12 13.50
CA ALA A 119 15.17 10.51 14.78
C ALA A 119 16.69 10.40 14.96
N ALA A 120 17.45 10.21 13.87
CA ALA A 120 18.90 10.02 13.86
C ALA A 120 19.45 8.95 14.82
N ASN A 121 18.65 7.96 15.26
CA ASN A 121 19.07 7.00 16.29
C ASN A 121 19.83 5.77 15.75
N CYS A 122 19.65 5.39 14.48
CA CYS A 122 20.29 4.20 13.90
C CYS A 122 21.74 4.40 13.44
N ARG A 123 22.17 5.66 13.25
CA ARG A 123 23.54 6.06 12.87
C ARG A 123 24.16 5.44 11.60
N ILE A 124 23.48 4.61 10.81
CA ILE A 124 24.09 4.04 9.59
C ILE A 124 24.39 5.09 8.49
N CYS A 125 23.75 6.27 8.56
CA CYS A 125 23.91 7.36 7.59
C CYS A 125 25.02 8.37 7.95
N LEU A 126 26.00 8.00 8.79
CA LEU A 126 27.08 8.93 9.14
C LEU A 126 28.03 9.12 7.94
N ILE A 127 28.36 10.37 7.62
CA ILE A 127 29.24 10.73 6.50
C ILE A 127 30.28 11.78 6.91
N GLU A 128 31.31 11.98 6.08
CA GLU A 128 32.26 13.07 6.27
C GLU A 128 31.72 14.38 5.69
N ALA A 129 31.87 15.46 6.45
CA ALA A 129 31.54 16.82 6.02
C ALA A 129 32.72 17.75 6.33
N SER A 130 33.03 18.69 5.42
CA SER A 130 34.21 19.56 5.52
C SER A 130 34.26 20.45 6.76
N ASN A 131 33.11 20.73 7.37
CA ASN A 131 32.97 21.57 8.56
C ASN A 131 32.85 20.78 9.88
N ALA A 132 33.11 19.46 9.87
CA ALA A 132 32.98 18.63 11.05
C ALA A 132 34.20 17.69 11.22
N PRO A 133 34.85 17.66 12.41
CA PRO A 133 35.97 16.76 12.66
C PRO A 133 35.55 15.29 12.82
N LYS A 134 34.28 15.04 13.16
CA LYS A 134 33.66 13.72 13.30
C LYS A 134 32.65 13.49 12.17
N LEU A 135 32.32 12.23 11.92
CA LEU A 135 31.25 11.89 10.99
C LEU A 135 29.91 12.45 11.51
N VAL A 136 29.10 12.98 10.61
CA VAL A 136 27.82 13.62 10.93
C VAL A 136 26.64 12.84 10.36
N PRO A 137 25.47 12.84 11.03
CA PRO A 137 24.30 12.13 10.53
C PRO A 137 23.71 12.85 9.32
N ALA A 138 23.83 12.23 8.15
CA ALA A 138 23.32 12.82 6.90
C ALA A 138 21.81 13.07 6.92
N CYS A 139 21.05 12.25 7.66
CA CYS A 139 19.60 12.40 7.77
C CYS A 139 19.13 13.63 8.56
N GLN A 140 19.99 14.21 9.39
CA GLN A 140 19.65 15.33 10.28
C GLN A 140 20.38 16.62 9.89
N THR A 141 21.58 16.50 9.32
CA THR A 141 22.44 17.66 9.07
C THR A 141 22.01 18.36 7.77
N PRO A 142 21.61 19.65 7.81
CA PRO A 142 21.28 20.41 6.61
C PRO A 142 22.54 20.74 5.80
N MET A 143 22.37 20.88 4.48
CA MET A 143 23.43 21.37 3.59
C MET A 143 23.73 22.86 3.88
N ALA A 144 25.02 23.20 3.89
CA ALA A 144 25.51 24.58 3.98
C ALA A 144 26.26 24.99 2.70
N GLU A 145 26.33 26.29 2.44
CA GLU A 145 27.02 26.84 1.26
C GLU A 145 28.50 26.47 1.26
N GLY A 146 29.00 26.02 0.11
CA GLY A 146 30.40 25.60 -0.08
C GLY A 146 30.77 24.32 0.68
N GLN A 147 29.81 23.62 1.28
CA GLN A 147 30.09 22.41 2.04
C GLN A 147 30.50 21.28 1.11
N VAL A 148 31.51 20.51 1.51
CA VAL A 148 31.96 19.32 0.79
C VAL A 148 31.64 18.10 1.66
N ILE A 149 30.88 17.16 1.11
CA ILE A 149 30.58 15.88 1.78
C ILE A 149 31.17 14.71 1.00
N LYS A 150 31.65 13.71 1.72
CA LYS A 150 32.18 12.46 1.16
C LYS A 150 31.46 11.27 1.78
N THR A 151 30.89 10.41 0.94
CA THR A 151 30.01 9.32 1.37
C THR A 151 30.67 7.94 1.35
N THR A 152 31.87 7.83 0.77
CA THR A 152 32.53 6.52 0.48
C THR A 152 33.96 6.40 0.99
N THR A 153 34.40 7.31 1.87
CA THR A 153 35.76 7.25 2.46
C THR A 153 35.95 5.98 3.29
N PRO A 154 37.21 5.54 3.53
CA PRO A 154 37.49 4.40 4.39
C PRO A 154 36.82 4.52 5.78
N LYS A 155 36.85 5.72 6.38
CA LYS A 155 36.25 6.02 7.69
C LYS A 155 34.72 5.86 7.66
N VAL A 156 34.05 6.30 6.60
CA VAL A 156 32.60 6.12 6.45
C VAL A 156 32.24 4.64 6.29
N LYS A 157 32.99 3.92 5.45
CA LYS A 157 32.77 2.47 5.24
C LYS A 157 32.99 1.67 6.52
N GLU A 158 34.03 1.98 7.29
CA GLU A 158 34.28 1.35 8.59
C GLU A 158 33.15 1.64 9.59
N GLN A 159 32.65 2.87 9.63
CA GLN A 159 31.52 3.22 10.48
C GLN A 159 30.24 2.46 10.11
N GLN A 160 29.94 2.33 8.81
CA GLN A 160 28.78 1.57 8.33
C GLN A 160 28.87 0.11 8.78
N ARG A 161 30.06 -0.50 8.68
CA ARG A 161 30.33 -1.85 9.18
C ARG A 161 30.09 -1.97 10.67
N ALA A 162 30.66 -1.06 11.45
CA ALA A 162 30.49 -1.08 12.91
C ALA A 162 29.01 -0.98 13.31
N VAL A 163 28.23 -0.11 12.66
CA VAL A 163 26.79 -0.03 12.92
C VAL A 163 26.05 -1.30 12.52
N MET A 164 26.38 -1.90 11.37
CA MET A 164 25.78 -3.17 10.97
C MET A 164 26.04 -4.26 12.00
N GLU A 165 27.26 -4.34 12.52
CA GLU A 165 27.61 -5.28 13.57
C GLU A 165 26.82 -5.06 14.86
N PHE A 166 26.68 -3.81 15.32
CA PHE A 166 25.85 -3.50 16.50
C PHE A 166 24.37 -3.85 16.30
N LEU A 167 23.83 -3.63 15.09
CA LEU A 167 22.45 -3.98 14.78
C LEU A 167 22.24 -5.50 14.72
N LEU A 168 23.24 -6.24 14.25
CA LEU A 168 23.21 -7.70 14.15
C LEU A 168 23.57 -8.41 15.46
N LEU A 169 24.13 -7.69 16.45
CA LEU A 169 24.54 -8.22 17.75
C LEU A 169 23.42 -9.05 18.39
N ASN A 170 22.24 -8.45 18.57
CA ASN A 170 21.07 -9.13 19.17
C ASN A 170 20.00 -9.53 18.15
N HIS A 171 20.18 -9.25 16.85
CA HIS A 171 19.23 -9.69 15.83
C HIS A 171 19.31 -11.22 15.64
N PRO A 172 18.17 -11.93 15.56
CA PRO A 172 18.12 -13.38 15.48
C PRO A 172 18.48 -13.88 14.06
N VAL A 173 18.92 -15.13 13.96
CA VAL A 173 19.21 -15.81 12.69
C VAL A 173 17.92 -16.40 12.10
N ASP A 174 16.91 -15.55 11.93
CA ASP A 174 15.55 -15.95 11.54
C ASP A 174 15.31 -15.81 10.02
N CYS A 175 16.32 -15.46 9.23
CA CYS A 175 16.14 -15.08 7.81
C CYS A 175 15.39 -16.14 6.97
N SER A 176 15.59 -17.43 7.24
CA SER A 176 14.89 -18.53 6.53
C SER A 176 13.38 -18.56 6.77
N ILE A 177 12.94 -18.14 7.95
CA ILE A 177 11.53 -18.12 8.38
C ILE A 177 10.93 -16.71 8.39
N CYS A 178 11.72 -15.68 8.11
CA CYS A 178 11.26 -14.29 8.12
C CYS A 178 10.59 -13.94 6.80
N ASP A 179 9.35 -13.42 6.81
CA ASP A 179 8.65 -13.04 5.58
C ASP A 179 9.24 -11.82 4.89
N GLN A 180 9.94 -10.96 5.63
CA GLN A 180 10.63 -9.81 5.06
C GLN A 180 11.89 -10.23 4.30
N ALA A 181 12.36 -11.49 4.41
CA ALA A 181 13.52 -11.95 3.67
C ALA A 181 13.31 -11.74 2.16
N GLY A 182 14.35 -11.26 1.47
CA GLY A 182 14.29 -10.86 0.06
C GLY A 182 13.79 -9.44 -0.19
N GLU A 183 13.22 -8.79 0.82
CA GLU A 183 12.85 -7.37 0.80
C GLU A 183 13.20 -6.66 2.13
N CYS A 184 14.22 -7.17 2.81
CA CYS A 184 14.69 -6.69 4.10
C CYS A 184 15.90 -5.78 3.92
N LYS A 185 15.76 -4.49 4.27
CA LYS A 185 16.88 -3.54 4.17
C LYS A 185 18.07 -3.93 5.04
N LEU A 186 17.83 -4.63 6.16
CA LEU A 186 18.92 -5.13 7.02
C LEU A 186 19.73 -6.20 6.32
N GLN A 187 19.07 -7.10 5.59
CA GLN A 187 19.73 -8.12 4.78
C GLN A 187 20.52 -7.47 3.63
N ASP A 188 19.88 -6.59 2.86
CA ASP A 188 20.51 -5.94 1.71
C ASP A 188 21.76 -5.13 2.11
N TYR A 189 21.67 -4.40 3.22
CA TYR A 189 22.79 -3.60 3.70
C TYR A 189 23.89 -4.44 4.35
N TYR A 190 23.56 -5.57 4.97
CA TYR A 190 24.59 -6.52 5.41
C TYR A 190 25.40 -7.02 4.21
N MET A 191 24.72 -7.43 3.14
CA MET A 191 25.37 -7.91 1.91
C MET A 191 26.22 -6.83 1.23
N LYS A 192 25.76 -5.57 1.26
CA LYS A 192 26.42 -4.44 0.59
C LYS A 192 27.57 -3.81 1.39
N TYR A 193 27.41 -3.64 2.70
CA TYR A 193 28.30 -2.79 3.51
C TYR A 193 29.18 -3.57 4.49
N ASP A 194 28.73 -4.72 5.00
CA ASP A 194 29.48 -5.47 6.02
C ASP A 194 30.14 -6.74 5.47
N TYR A 195 29.32 -7.68 4.99
CA TYR A 195 29.69 -8.98 4.40
C TYR A 195 30.87 -9.65 5.13
N LYS A 196 30.79 -9.71 6.46
CA LYS A 196 31.81 -10.28 7.35
C LYS A 196 31.19 -11.24 8.37
N PRO A 197 31.93 -12.26 8.82
CA PRO A 197 31.46 -13.15 9.87
C PRO A 197 31.26 -12.39 11.19
N SER A 198 30.27 -12.84 11.96
CA SER A 198 30.00 -12.33 13.30
C SER A 198 31.19 -12.58 14.23
N ARG A 199 31.54 -11.58 15.05
CA ARG A 199 32.52 -11.70 16.15
C ARG A 199 31.86 -11.92 17.51
N LEU A 200 30.53 -11.97 17.57
CA LEU A 200 29.81 -12.21 18.82
C LEU A 200 30.16 -13.59 19.37
N GLU A 201 30.76 -13.59 20.55
CA GLU A 201 30.92 -14.76 21.41
C GLU A 201 29.83 -14.70 22.48
N GLY A 202 28.98 -15.73 22.55
CA GLY A 202 27.90 -15.83 23.56
C GLY A 202 26.48 -15.72 23.00
N THR A 203 25.51 -15.55 23.91
CA THR A 203 24.08 -15.63 23.59
C THR A 203 23.49 -14.27 23.23
N LYS A 204 22.57 -14.27 22.26
CA LYS A 204 21.76 -13.09 21.90
C LYS A 204 20.67 -12.83 22.94
N ALA A 205 20.30 -11.57 23.14
CA ALA A 205 19.18 -11.21 23.99
C ALA A 205 17.85 -11.75 23.41
N LEU A 206 17.13 -12.53 24.21
CA LEU A 206 15.83 -13.09 23.84
C LEU A 206 14.70 -12.09 24.16
N LYS A 207 13.71 -12.02 23.28
CA LYS A 207 12.51 -11.17 23.42
C LYS A 207 11.28 -11.92 22.91
N HIS A 208 10.10 -11.33 23.02
CA HIS A 208 8.88 -12.01 22.58
C HIS A 208 8.82 -12.13 21.04
N LYS A 209 8.70 -13.37 20.56
CA LYS A 209 8.38 -13.67 19.16
C LYS A 209 6.87 -13.78 18.95
N ARG A 210 6.40 -13.48 17.73
CA ARG A 210 4.99 -13.65 17.32
C ARG A 210 3.97 -13.00 18.28
N LYS A 211 4.31 -11.86 18.87
CA LYS A 211 3.37 -11.11 19.70
C LYS A 211 2.29 -10.48 18.83
N VAL A 212 1.03 -10.85 19.05
CA VAL A 212 -0.10 -10.24 18.36
C VAL A 212 -0.31 -8.85 18.95
N LEU A 213 -0.15 -7.80 18.14
CA LEU A 213 -0.38 -6.43 18.60
C LEU A 213 -1.81 -5.98 18.40
N GLY A 214 -2.54 -6.62 17.49
CA GLY A 214 -3.92 -6.30 17.16
C GLY A 214 -4.45 -7.18 16.04
N PRO A 215 -5.56 -6.81 15.40
CA PRO A 215 -6.23 -7.65 14.40
C PRO A 215 -5.39 -7.92 13.15
N ARG A 216 -4.51 -6.98 12.77
CA ARG A 216 -3.81 -6.99 11.47
C ARG A 216 -2.30 -7.13 11.56
N VAL A 217 -1.67 -6.81 12.68
CA VAL A 217 -0.20 -6.77 12.82
C VAL A 217 0.29 -7.74 13.90
N VAL A 218 1.36 -8.44 13.58
CA VAL A 218 2.13 -9.27 14.52
C VAL A 218 3.55 -8.73 14.63
N LEU A 219 4.08 -8.70 15.84
CA LEU A 219 5.41 -8.22 16.17
C LEU A 219 6.32 -9.38 16.59
N ASP A 220 7.50 -9.42 15.98
CA ASP A 220 8.65 -10.17 16.45
C ASP A 220 9.67 -9.19 17.05
N GLN A 221 9.77 -9.15 18.39
CA GLN A 221 10.57 -8.16 19.09
C GLN A 221 12.07 -8.39 18.93
N GLU A 222 12.51 -9.64 18.71
CA GLU A 222 13.92 -9.96 18.51
C GLU A 222 14.43 -9.42 17.18
N ARG A 223 13.58 -9.38 16.15
CA ARG A 223 13.93 -8.83 14.83
C ARG A 223 13.96 -7.31 14.81
N CYS A 224 13.41 -6.64 15.82
CA CYS A 224 13.31 -5.18 15.84
C CYS A 224 14.66 -4.52 16.13
N ILE A 225 15.04 -3.55 15.29
CA ILE A 225 16.27 -2.76 15.46
C ILE A 225 16.05 -1.39 16.11
N ILE A 226 14.90 -1.17 16.75
CA ILE A 226 14.56 0.07 17.51
C ILE A 226 14.76 1.36 16.70
N CYS A 227 14.49 1.32 15.39
CA CYS A 227 14.59 2.51 14.51
C CYS A 227 13.45 3.54 14.71
N THR A 228 12.49 3.21 15.58
CA THR A 228 11.32 4.02 15.98
C THR A 228 10.43 4.56 14.85
N ARG A 229 10.56 4.06 13.61
CA ARG A 229 9.69 4.47 12.49
C ARG A 229 8.22 4.20 12.73
N CYS A 230 7.88 3.02 13.25
CA CYS A 230 6.49 2.64 13.51
C CYS A 230 5.85 3.52 14.59
N VAL A 231 6.58 3.81 15.67
CA VAL A 231 6.12 4.71 16.75
C VAL A 231 5.88 6.11 16.21
N ARG A 232 6.87 6.69 15.50
CA ARG A 232 6.72 8.01 14.87
C ARG A 232 5.57 8.05 13.87
N PHE A 233 5.45 7.01 13.04
CA PHE A 233 4.34 6.89 12.10
C PHE A 233 3.00 6.99 12.82
N MET A 234 2.77 6.17 13.85
CA MET A 234 1.51 6.17 14.61
C MET A 234 1.22 7.50 15.30
N ASN A 235 2.25 8.18 15.82
CA ASN A 235 2.10 9.46 16.49
C ASN A 235 1.82 10.62 15.52
N GLU A 236 2.45 10.61 14.34
CA GLU A 236 2.49 11.78 13.44
C GLU A 236 1.45 11.72 12.32
N ILE A 237 1.17 10.52 11.78
CA ILE A 237 0.35 10.36 10.58
C ILE A 237 -1.13 10.10 10.90
N PRO A 238 -1.52 8.98 11.55
CA PRO A 238 -2.89 8.80 12.00
C PRO A 238 -3.19 9.56 13.29
N LYS A 239 -2.18 10.07 14.01
CA LYS A 239 -2.30 10.72 15.32
C LYS A 239 -2.94 9.82 16.38
N GLU A 240 -2.63 8.54 16.32
CA GLU A 240 -3.13 7.48 17.19
C GLU A 240 -1.93 6.78 17.83
N PRO A 241 -1.38 7.30 18.96
CA PRO A 241 -0.12 6.84 19.54
C PRO A 241 -0.24 5.47 20.25
N GLN A 242 -0.52 4.42 19.47
CA GLN A 242 -0.76 3.06 19.96
C GLN A 242 0.53 2.27 20.23
N LEU A 243 1.67 2.72 19.68
CA LEU A 243 2.98 2.08 19.84
C LEU A 243 3.93 2.95 20.65
N GLY A 244 4.72 2.32 21.52
CA GLY A 244 5.74 2.97 22.34
C GLY A 244 7.06 2.20 22.41
N VAL A 245 8.08 2.85 22.95
CA VAL A 245 9.35 2.21 23.35
C VAL A 245 9.29 1.97 24.86
N PHE A 246 9.48 0.72 25.29
CA PHE A 246 9.49 0.32 26.69
C PHE A 246 10.85 -0.26 27.08
N GLY A 247 11.29 0.01 28.31
CA GLY A 247 12.61 -0.37 28.79
C GLY A 247 13.69 0.65 28.45
N ARG A 248 14.97 0.28 28.66
CA ARG A 248 16.14 1.13 28.39
C ARG A 248 17.34 0.29 27.98
N GLY A 249 18.20 0.83 27.12
CA GLY A 249 19.41 0.15 26.65
C GLY A 249 19.09 -1.10 25.84
N SER A 250 19.83 -2.20 26.03
CA SER A 250 19.63 -3.46 25.29
C SER A 250 18.24 -4.10 25.50
N HIS A 251 17.56 -3.75 26.60
CA HIS A 251 16.24 -4.26 26.98
C HIS A 251 15.08 -3.44 26.36
N GLU A 252 15.38 -2.43 25.54
CA GLU A 252 14.37 -1.66 24.83
C GLU A 252 13.56 -2.56 23.90
N ARG A 253 12.24 -2.36 23.90
CA ARG A 253 11.31 -3.06 23.02
C ARG A 253 10.25 -2.11 22.51
N ILE A 254 9.86 -2.30 21.25
CA ILE A 254 8.63 -1.71 20.72
C ILE A 254 7.48 -2.56 21.21
N ASP A 255 6.41 -1.92 21.68
CA ASP A 255 5.21 -2.62 22.11
C ASP A 255 3.98 -1.71 22.10
N VAL A 256 2.82 -2.30 22.36
CA VAL A 256 1.61 -1.59 22.81
C VAL A 256 1.60 -1.49 24.33
N PHE A 257 0.98 -0.45 24.89
CA PHE A 257 0.77 -0.37 26.34
C PHE A 257 -0.18 -1.51 26.80
N PRO A 258 0.03 -2.12 27.98
CA PRO A 258 -0.83 -3.20 28.46
C PRO A 258 -2.32 -2.82 28.44
N GLY A 259 -3.17 -3.68 27.87
CA GLY A 259 -4.60 -3.43 27.70
C GLY A 259 -5.00 -2.71 26.41
N ASN A 260 -4.03 -2.22 25.63
CA ASN A 260 -4.28 -1.58 24.34
C ASN A 260 -3.92 -2.51 23.16
N GLU A 261 -4.48 -2.22 22.00
CA GLU A 261 -4.18 -2.91 20.75
C GLU A 261 -3.77 -1.92 19.64
N LEU A 262 -3.04 -2.43 18.65
CA LEU A 262 -2.75 -1.75 17.40
C LEU A 262 -3.88 -2.05 16.40
N ASP A 263 -5.01 -1.36 16.58
CA ASP A 263 -6.25 -1.56 15.82
C ASP A 263 -6.60 -0.37 14.89
N SER A 264 -5.74 0.64 14.81
CA SER A 264 -5.84 1.77 13.88
C SER A 264 -6.07 1.34 12.44
N ASN A 265 -6.91 2.06 11.69
CA ASN A 265 -7.10 1.87 10.25
C ASN A 265 -5.84 2.20 9.42
N TYR A 266 -4.72 2.55 10.04
CA TYR A 266 -3.43 2.75 9.39
C TYR A 266 -2.34 1.79 9.87
N SER A 267 -2.69 0.79 10.69
CA SER A 267 -1.76 -0.13 11.34
C SER A 267 -0.84 -0.87 10.36
N LEU A 268 -1.29 -1.23 9.15
CA LEU A 268 -0.46 -1.97 8.21
C LEU A 268 0.62 -1.10 7.54
N ASN A 269 0.53 0.22 7.60
CA ASN A 269 1.66 1.07 7.20
C ASN A 269 2.86 0.87 8.15
N THR A 270 2.63 0.42 9.39
CA THR A 270 3.72 0.07 10.31
C THR A 270 4.56 -1.11 9.79
N VAL A 271 3.96 -1.99 8.98
CA VAL A 271 4.65 -3.09 8.27
C VAL A 271 5.50 -2.50 7.14
N ASP A 272 4.97 -1.57 6.34
CA ASP A 272 5.73 -0.96 5.23
C ASP A 272 6.91 -0.11 5.69
N VAL A 273 6.74 0.67 6.77
CA VAL A 273 7.84 1.50 7.30
C VAL A 273 8.91 0.68 8.01
N CYS A 274 8.59 -0.55 8.43
CA CYS A 274 9.53 -1.42 9.13
C CYS A 274 10.66 -1.83 8.17
N PRO A 275 11.93 -1.45 8.44
CA PRO A 275 13.03 -1.82 7.55
C PRO A 275 13.45 -3.29 7.69
N VAL A 276 12.84 -4.02 8.60
CA VAL A 276 13.16 -5.40 9.03
C VAL A 276 11.87 -6.18 9.19
N GLY A 277 11.95 -7.51 9.32
CA GLY A 277 10.75 -8.35 9.51
C GLY A 277 10.23 -8.42 10.94
N ALA A 278 10.23 -7.28 11.65
CA ALA A 278 9.73 -7.21 13.02
C ALA A 278 8.21 -7.02 13.05
N LEU A 279 7.68 -6.03 12.34
CA LEU A 279 6.23 -5.83 12.19
C LEU A 279 5.79 -6.47 10.88
N LEU A 280 4.91 -7.46 10.97
CA LEU A 280 4.44 -8.24 9.83
C LEU A 280 2.92 -8.20 9.74
N SER A 281 2.40 -8.23 8.52
CA SER A 281 0.96 -8.38 8.27
C SER A 281 0.53 -9.79 8.65
N ARG A 282 -0.45 -9.92 9.55
CA ARG A 282 -1.09 -11.20 9.87
C ARG A 282 -1.76 -11.84 8.66
N ASP A 283 -2.20 -11.00 7.72
CA ASP A 283 -2.87 -11.43 6.51
C ASP A 283 -1.90 -11.98 5.46
N PHE A 284 -0.69 -11.44 5.34
CA PHE A 284 0.29 -11.91 4.35
C PHE A 284 1.28 -12.96 4.91
N ARG A 285 1.43 -13.00 6.24
CA ARG A 285 2.44 -13.82 6.91
C ARG A 285 2.40 -15.27 6.47
N PHE A 286 3.54 -15.78 6.02
CA PHE A 286 3.75 -17.15 5.49
C PHE A 286 2.93 -17.56 4.26
N LYS A 287 2.27 -16.62 3.56
CA LYS A 287 1.53 -16.95 2.32
C LYS A 287 2.42 -17.05 1.08
N ALA A 288 3.44 -16.21 0.97
CA ALA A 288 4.37 -16.20 -0.14
C ALA A 288 5.72 -15.58 0.29
N ARG A 289 6.78 -15.85 -0.49
CA ARG A 289 8.06 -15.13 -0.37
C ARG A 289 8.11 -13.99 -1.37
N SER A 290 8.77 -12.90 -0.98
CA SER A 290 8.85 -11.66 -1.76
C SER A 290 9.40 -11.86 -3.18
N TRP A 291 10.36 -12.78 -3.36
CA TRP A 291 10.96 -13.11 -4.67
C TRP A 291 10.10 -13.98 -5.60
N PHE A 292 8.99 -14.56 -5.10
CA PHE A 292 8.01 -15.24 -5.96
C PHE A 292 6.92 -14.29 -6.48
N LEU A 293 6.81 -13.10 -5.91
CA LEU A 293 5.78 -12.14 -6.28
C LEU A 293 6.29 -11.18 -7.35
N SER A 294 5.48 -11.00 -8.37
CA SER A 294 5.58 -9.87 -9.29
C SER A 294 4.84 -8.67 -8.69
N ALA A 295 5.27 -7.45 -9.01
CA ALA A 295 4.68 -6.23 -8.47
C ALA A 295 4.32 -5.26 -9.60
N THR A 296 3.03 -4.97 -9.75
CA THR A 296 2.53 -4.10 -10.83
C THR A 296 1.99 -2.78 -10.27
N PRO A 297 2.36 -1.61 -10.83
CA PRO A 297 1.75 -0.34 -10.47
C PRO A 297 0.24 -0.31 -10.76
N SER A 298 -0.57 0.01 -9.75
CA SER A 298 -2.02 0.06 -9.86
C SER A 298 -2.62 1.16 -8.96
N VAL A 299 -3.95 1.17 -8.84
CA VAL A 299 -4.75 2.13 -8.07
C VAL A 299 -5.69 1.35 -7.14
N CYS A 300 -5.77 1.76 -5.87
CA CYS A 300 -6.67 1.15 -4.91
C CYS A 300 -8.13 1.47 -5.24
N THR A 301 -8.99 0.44 -5.29
CA THR A 301 -10.43 0.58 -5.58
C THR A 301 -11.30 0.69 -4.32
N GLY A 302 -10.70 0.90 -3.15
CA GLY A 302 -11.42 0.89 -1.86
C GLY A 302 -12.28 2.13 -1.59
N CYS A 303 -11.94 3.28 -2.17
CA CYS A 303 -12.72 4.52 -2.07
C CYS A 303 -12.33 5.53 -3.16
N SER A 304 -13.08 6.62 -3.24
CA SER A 304 -12.91 7.68 -4.24
C SER A 304 -11.59 8.45 -4.16
N ARG A 305 -10.77 8.23 -3.12
CA ARG A 305 -9.40 8.76 -3.06
C ARG A 305 -8.48 8.13 -4.11
N GLY A 306 -8.70 6.86 -4.46
CA GLY A 306 -7.88 6.14 -5.43
C GLY A 306 -6.38 6.14 -5.09
N CYS A 307 -5.97 5.69 -3.90
CA CYS A 307 -4.54 5.70 -3.51
C CYS A 307 -3.66 4.95 -4.52
N SER A 308 -2.49 5.50 -4.86
CA SER A 308 -1.49 4.81 -5.69
C SER A 308 -0.93 3.60 -4.95
N ILE A 309 -0.92 2.44 -5.61
CA ILE A 309 -0.43 1.19 -5.02
C ILE A 309 0.52 0.45 -5.97
N SER A 310 1.23 -0.52 -5.41
CA SER A 310 1.76 -1.70 -6.10
C SER A 310 0.95 -2.91 -5.67
N ALA A 311 0.38 -3.63 -6.63
CA ALA A 311 -0.26 -4.91 -6.39
C ALA A 311 0.79 -6.00 -6.53
N ASP A 312 1.05 -6.73 -5.44
CA ASP A 312 1.92 -7.89 -5.47
C ASP A 312 1.07 -9.12 -5.76
N TRP A 313 1.46 -9.90 -6.77
CA TRP A 313 0.69 -11.02 -7.29
C TRP A 313 1.60 -12.18 -7.69
N MET A 314 1.00 -13.37 -7.78
CA MET A 314 1.65 -14.57 -8.29
C MET A 314 0.61 -15.40 -9.04
N SER A 315 0.97 -15.88 -10.23
CA SER A 315 0.03 -16.55 -11.14
C SER A 315 -1.16 -15.65 -11.51
N GLN A 316 -2.38 -15.94 -11.05
CA GLN A 316 -3.57 -15.12 -11.27
C GLN A 316 -4.17 -14.60 -9.96
N ASP A 317 -3.45 -14.67 -8.84
CA ASP A 317 -3.94 -14.21 -7.55
C ASP A 317 -3.17 -13.00 -7.04
N THR A 318 -3.91 -12.00 -6.57
CA THR A 318 -3.32 -10.86 -5.86
C THR A 318 -3.07 -11.28 -4.41
N TYR A 319 -1.85 -11.05 -3.90
CA TYR A 319 -1.45 -11.46 -2.55
C TYR A 319 -1.49 -10.32 -1.54
N ARG A 320 -1.19 -9.09 -1.96
CA ARG A 320 -1.26 -7.89 -1.10
C ARG A 320 -1.19 -6.61 -1.92
N TYR A 321 -1.69 -5.52 -1.33
CA TYR A 321 -1.39 -4.16 -1.78
C TYR A 321 -0.32 -3.51 -0.91
N ARG A 322 0.63 -2.84 -1.56
CA ARG A 322 1.61 -1.95 -0.93
C ARG A 322 1.38 -0.52 -1.43
N PRO A 323 1.49 0.51 -0.57
CA PRO A 323 1.36 1.88 -1.01
C PRO A 323 2.53 2.22 -1.94
N ARG A 324 2.21 2.94 -3.02
CA ARG A 324 3.20 3.52 -3.93
C ARG A 324 3.25 5.02 -3.69
N GLU A 325 4.45 5.57 -3.73
CA GLU A 325 4.64 6.99 -3.48
C GLU A 325 3.95 7.85 -4.55
N ASN A 326 3.06 8.75 -4.13
CA ASN A 326 2.41 9.73 -4.98
C ASN A 326 2.11 10.99 -4.17
N GLU A 327 2.87 12.05 -4.46
CA GLU A 327 2.79 13.33 -3.77
C GLU A 327 1.44 14.01 -3.82
N ALA A 328 0.70 13.82 -4.91
CA ALA A 328 -0.58 14.48 -5.12
C ALA A 328 -1.74 13.81 -4.35
N ILE A 329 -1.60 12.55 -3.93
CA ILE A 329 -2.73 11.75 -3.43
C ILE A 329 -2.48 11.19 -2.03
N ASN A 330 -1.60 10.18 -1.93
CA ASN A 330 -1.46 9.38 -0.72
C ASN A 330 -0.07 9.49 -0.09
N LYS A 331 0.82 10.30 -0.66
CA LYS A 331 2.22 10.45 -0.23
C LYS A 331 2.85 9.07 -0.18
N SER A 332 3.13 8.50 0.99
CA SER A 332 3.72 7.16 1.15
C SER A 332 2.76 6.12 1.75
N TRP A 333 1.50 6.47 1.98
CA TRP A 333 0.62 5.72 2.90
C TRP A 333 -0.64 5.19 2.21
N MET A 334 -1.36 4.29 2.88
CA MET A 334 -2.72 3.90 2.51
C MET A 334 -3.48 3.42 3.74
N CYS A 335 -4.82 3.52 3.72
CA CYS A 335 -5.64 2.95 4.80
C CYS A 335 -5.71 1.41 4.71
N ASP A 336 -5.93 0.76 5.84
CA ASP A 336 -6.01 -0.69 5.98
C ASP A 336 -7.25 -1.25 5.28
N GLN A 337 -8.38 -0.53 5.32
CA GLN A 337 -9.58 -0.91 4.56
C GLN A 337 -9.29 -1.01 3.05
N GLY A 338 -8.64 0.00 2.47
CA GLY A 338 -8.24 -0.01 1.06
C GLY A 338 -7.14 -1.05 0.78
N ARG A 339 -6.28 -1.34 1.76
CA ARG A 339 -5.21 -2.33 1.63
C ARG A 339 -5.72 -3.75 1.56
N LEU A 340 -6.80 -4.04 2.28
CA LEU A 340 -7.40 -5.37 2.34
C LEU A 340 -8.49 -5.60 1.28
N SER A 341 -8.85 -4.58 0.49
CA SER A 341 -9.88 -4.70 -0.55
C SER A 341 -9.47 -5.60 -1.72
N TYR A 342 -8.18 -5.96 -1.84
CA TYR A 342 -7.71 -6.88 -2.87
C TYR A 342 -8.32 -8.29 -2.74
N LYS A 343 -8.82 -8.67 -1.56
CA LYS A 343 -9.37 -10.01 -1.31
C LYS A 343 -10.54 -10.34 -2.23
N ASP A 344 -11.35 -9.34 -2.55
CA ASP A 344 -12.51 -9.48 -3.44
C ASP A 344 -12.08 -9.81 -4.89
N LEU A 345 -10.82 -9.55 -5.26
CA LEU A 345 -10.27 -9.94 -6.57
C LEU A 345 -10.10 -11.46 -6.70
N ASN A 346 -10.00 -12.16 -5.57
CA ASN A 346 -9.71 -13.60 -5.51
C ASN A 346 -10.95 -14.44 -5.20
N VAL A 347 -11.98 -13.87 -4.58
CA VAL A 347 -13.13 -14.62 -4.04
C VAL A 347 -14.40 -14.35 -4.82
N GLY A 348 -15.19 -15.39 -5.10
CA GLY A 348 -16.53 -15.26 -5.68
C GLY A 348 -16.54 -14.54 -7.03
N ARG A 349 -15.59 -14.86 -7.92
CA ARG A 349 -15.48 -14.25 -9.25
C ARG A 349 -16.47 -14.87 -10.23
N VAL A 350 -17.06 -14.05 -11.10
CA VAL A 350 -17.83 -14.55 -12.26
C VAL A 350 -16.83 -14.98 -13.33
N LEU A 351 -16.67 -16.29 -13.52
CA LEU A 351 -15.65 -16.85 -14.43
C LEU A 351 -16.18 -17.25 -15.80
N SER A 352 -17.48 -17.45 -15.94
CA SER A 352 -18.10 -17.87 -17.20
C SER A 352 -19.41 -17.13 -17.41
N ALA A 353 -19.77 -16.92 -18.68
CA ALA A 353 -21.04 -16.34 -19.05
C ALA A 353 -22.21 -17.28 -18.73
N ARG A 354 -23.37 -16.69 -18.42
CA ARG A 354 -24.60 -17.45 -18.13
C ARG A 354 -25.78 -16.85 -18.87
N VAL A 355 -26.69 -17.70 -19.30
CA VAL A 355 -28.01 -17.32 -19.83
C VAL A 355 -29.06 -18.01 -18.97
N GLY A 356 -30.04 -17.24 -18.47
CA GLY A 356 -31.05 -17.70 -17.53
C GLY A 356 -30.77 -17.29 -16.07
N ARG A 357 -31.84 -17.27 -15.26
CA ARG A 357 -31.82 -16.78 -13.87
C ARG A 357 -31.45 -17.88 -12.87
N GLY A 358 -30.87 -17.45 -11.75
CA GLY A 358 -30.54 -18.24 -10.57
C GLY A 358 -29.05 -18.30 -10.26
N LEU A 359 -28.70 -18.34 -8.97
CA LEU A 359 -27.41 -18.90 -8.54
C LEU A 359 -27.49 -20.41 -8.70
N GLN A 360 -26.51 -20.97 -9.41
CA GLN A 360 -26.50 -22.41 -9.63
C GLN A 360 -25.89 -23.13 -8.44
N ALA A 361 -26.44 -24.28 -8.10
CA ALA A 361 -25.89 -25.12 -7.06
C ALA A 361 -24.43 -25.51 -7.41
N PRO A 362 -23.52 -25.58 -6.43
CA PRO A 362 -22.16 -26.05 -6.67
C PRO A 362 -22.19 -27.42 -7.36
N GLY A 363 -21.54 -27.56 -8.52
CA GLY A 363 -21.40 -28.84 -9.25
C GLY A 363 -22.33 -29.07 -10.44
N THR A 364 -23.25 -28.15 -10.79
CA THR A 364 -24.00 -28.25 -12.06
C THR A 364 -23.11 -27.89 -13.26
N VAL A 365 -22.94 -28.83 -14.19
CA VAL A 365 -22.25 -28.60 -15.47
C VAL A 365 -23.13 -27.76 -16.38
N GLN A 366 -22.68 -26.55 -16.70
CA GLN A 366 -23.35 -25.69 -17.67
C GLN A 366 -22.91 -26.02 -19.10
N PRO A 367 -23.77 -25.76 -20.11
CA PRO A 367 -23.27 -25.66 -21.47
C PRO A 367 -22.20 -24.56 -21.51
N VAL A 368 -21.01 -24.91 -21.98
CA VAL A 368 -19.92 -23.95 -22.17
C VAL A 368 -20.36 -22.97 -23.25
N LEU A 369 -20.80 -21.78 -22.84
CA LEU A 369 -21.13 -20.67 -23.74
C LEU A 369 -19.83 -20.03 -24.17
N THR A 370 -19.59 -19.97 -25.48
CA THR A 370 -18.47 -19.16 -25.97
C THR A 370 -18.77 -17.68 -25.72
N ARG A 371 -17.72 -16.85 -25.66
CA ARG A 371 -17.86 -15.40 -25.53
C ARG A 371 -18.78 -14.81 -26.60
N LYS A 372 -18.68 -15.33 -27.83
CA LYS A 372 -19.52 -14.92 -28.97
C LYS A 372 -20.98 -15.28 -28.76
N ASP A 373 -21.27 -16.48 -28.26
CA ASP A 373 -22.66 -16.91 -28.00
C ASP A 373 -23.29 -16.09 -26.86
N ALA A 374 -22.50 -15.76 -25.84
CA ALA A 374 -22.94 -14.88 -24.74
C ALA A 374 -23.25 -13.46 -25.25
N ALA A 375 -22.38 -12.89 -26.09
CA ALA A 375 -22.62 -11.59 -26.72
C ALA A 375 -23.87 -11.61 -27.62
N LEU A 376 -24.06 -12.67 -28.41
CA LEU A 376 -25.23 -12.85 -29.26
C LEU A 376 -26.52 -12.99 -28.44
N GLY A 377 -26.49 -13.74 -27.34
CA GLY A 377 -27.62 -13.90 -26.42
C GLY A 377 -28.02 -12.57 -25.77
N ALA A 378 -27.04 -11.80 -25.31
CA ALA A 378 -27.26 -10.46 -24.77
C ALA A 378 -27.79 -9.49 -25.84
N ALA A 379 -27.20 -9.48 -27.04
CA ALA A 379 -27.67 -8.66 -28.16
C ALA A 379 -29.10 -9.01 -28.56
N LYS A 380 -29.44 -10.31 -28.65
CA LYS A 380 -30.81 -10.78 -28.93
C LYS A 380 -31.80 -10.30 -27.87
N ALA A 381 -31.41 -10.27 -26.60
CA ALA A 381 -32.26 -9.78 -25.51
C ALA A 381 -32.42 -8.25 -25.54
N LEU A 382 -31.38 -7.50 -25.93
CA LEU A 382 -31.38 -6.03 -25.93
C LEU A 382 -31.96 -5.40 -27.21
N LYS A 383 -31.82 -6.05 -28.37
CA LYS A 383 -32.24 -5.52 -29.67
C LYS A 383 -33.70 -5.05 -29.71
N PRO A 384 -34.69 -5.79 -29.19
CA PRO A 384 -36.10 -5.37 -29.23
C PRO A 384 -36.39 -4.14 -28.34
N LEU A 385 -35.46 -3.79 -27.45
CA LEU A 385 -35.61 -2.74 -26.45
C LEU A 385 -34.86 -1.45 -26.84
N ALA A 386 -34.12 -1.45 -27.95
CA ALA A 386 -33.42 -0.26 -28.43
C ALA A 386 -34.42 0.89 -28.71
N GLY A 387 -34.15 2.06 -28.14
CA GLY A 387 -35.04 3.23 -28.18
C GLY A 387 -36.28 3.13 -27.28
N SER A 388 -36.49 2.02 -26.56
CA SER A 388 -37.60 1.86 -25.64
C SER A 388 -37.38 2.68 -24.35
N LYS A 389 -38.42 3.39 -23.91
CA LYS A 389 -38.43 4.08 -22.62
C LYS A 389 -38.42 3.13 -21.41
N GLN A 390 -38.68 1.84 -21.65
CA GLN A 390 -38.70 0.80 -20.62
C GLN A 390 -37.33 0.15 -20.36
N LEU A 391 -36.32 0.51 -21.15
CA LEU A 391 -34.94 0.09 -20.96
C LEU A 391 -34.19 1.11 -20.10
N ALA A 392 -33.70 0.66 -18.95
CA ALA A 392 -32.80 1.42 -18.10
C ALA A 392 -31.36 0.93 -18.26
N VAL A 393 -30.40 1.83 -18.00
CA VAL A 393 -28.97 1.50 -17.90
C VAL A 393 -28.47 1.82 -16.50
N LEU A 394 -27.78 0.86 -15.88
CA LEU A 394 -27.07 1.02 -14.62
C LEU A 394 -25.57 1.04 -14.89
N ALA A 395 -24.87 2.07 -14.40
CA ALA A 395 -23.42 2.16 -14.52
C ALA A 395 -22.76 2.21 -13.14
N SER A 396 -21.79 1.33 -12.91
CA SER A 396 -21.04 1.25 -11.67
C SER A 396 -19.82 2.16 -11.72
N PRO A 397 -19.62 3.04 -10.72
CA PRO A 397 -18.40 3.84 -10.56
C PRO A 397 -17.19 3.03 -10.06
N LEU A 398 -17.24 1.70 -10.12
CA LEU A 398 -16.08 0.81 -9.99
C LEU A 398 -15.44 0.49 -11.34
N ALA A 399 -16.18 0.65 -12.44
CA ALA A 399 -15.69 0.42 -13.79
C ALA A 399 -14.67 1.50 -14.18
N SER A 400 -13.70 1.14 -15.02
CA SER A 400 -12.67 2.09 -15.49
C SER A 400 -13.28 3.18 -16.37
N ASN A 401 -12.53 4.25 -16.63
CA ASN A 401 -12.98 5.26 -17.58
C ASN A 401 -13.20 4.67 -18.99
N GLU A 402 -12.40 3.69 -19.40
CA GLU A 402 -12.50 3.05 -20.71
C GLU A 402 -13.75 2.16 -20.78
N ASP A 403 -14.00 1.40 -19.71
CA ASP A 403 -15.22 0.63 -19.52
C ASP A 403 -16.47 1.51 -19.62
N LEU A 404 -16.47 2.65 -18.92
CA LEU A 404 -17.56 3.61 -18.92
C LEU A 404 -17.69 4.35 -20.25
N LEU A 405 -16.59 4.76 -20.88
CA LEU A 405 -16.60 5.40 -22.20
C LEU A 405 -17.23 4.48 -23.24
N ALA A 406 -16.77 3.23 -23.35
CA ALA A 406 -17.29 2.27 -24.32
C ALA A 406 -18.73 1.84 -23.98
N GLY A 407 -18.99 1.52 -22.71
CA GLY A 407 -20.30 1.04 -22.24
C GLY A 407 -21.40 2.10 -22.38
N LEU A 408 -21.11 3.35 -22.04
CA LEU A 408 -22.07 4.46 -22.16
C LEU A 408 -22.20 4.97 -23.59
N THR A 409 -21.14 4.92 -24.40
CA THR A 409 -21.24 5.19 -25.84
C THR A 409 -22.18 4.18 -26.49
N PHE A 410 -21.98 2.87 -26.24
CA PHE A 410 -22.88 1.81 -26.70
C PHE A 410 -24.34 2.05 -26.25
N ALA A 411 -24.54 2.34 -24.97
CA ALA A 411 -25.87 2.62 -24.44
C ALA A 411 -26.54 3.79 -25.16
N LYS A 412 -25.82 4.89 -25.39
CA LYS A 412 -26.34 6.08 -26.05
C LYS A 412 -26.62 5.84 -27.53
N THR A 413 -25.63 5.34 -28.28
CA THR A 413 -25.67 5.32 -29.74
C THR A 413 -26.43 4.12 -30.30
N VAL A 414 -26.37 2.97 -29.63
CA VAL A 414 -26.99 1.73 -30.10
C VAL A 414 -28.31 1.45 -29.39
N LEU A 415 -28.35 1.59 -28.05
CA LEU A 415 -29.57 1.36 -27.28
C LEU A 415 -30.49 2.59 -27.23
N GLY A 416 -29.99 3.77 -27.63
CA GLY A 416 -30.79 5.01 -27.71
C GLY A 416 -31.18 5.60 -26.35
N VAL A 417 -30.45 5.30 -25.27
CA VAL A 417 -30.79 5.84 -23.94
C VAL A 417 -30.24 7.25 -23.75
N THR A 418 -30.97 8.07 -23.00
CA THR A 418 -30.58 9.46 -22.66
C THR A 418 -30.26 9.66 -21.19
N SER A 419 -30.59 8.67 -20.35
CA SER A 419 -30.32 8.70 -18.91
C SER A 419 -29.72 7.39 -18.40
N VAL A 420 -28.86 7.50 -17.40
CA VAL A 420 -28.15 6.38 -16.77
C VAL A 420 -28.31 6.47 -15.26
N PHE A 421 -28.70 5.36 -14.63
CA PHE A 421 -28.74 5.24 -13.18
C PHE A 421 -27.34 4.96 -12.64
N VAL A 422 -26.97 5.63 -11.57
CA VAL A 422 -25.65 5.48 -10.96
C VAL A 422 -25.68 4.43 -9.86
N GLY A 423 -24.98 3.32 -10.05
CA GLY A 423 -24.80 2.29 -9.02
C GLY A 423 -23.64 2.59 -8.06
N GLY A 424 -22.94 1.53 -7.70
CA GLY A 424 -21.75 1.56 -6.85
C GLY A 424 -22.02 1.14 -5.42
N ARG A 425 -20.95 0.99 -4.64
CA ARG A 425 -21.00 0.63 -3.23
C ARG A 425 -21.65 1.74 -2.38
N PRO A 426 -22.28 1.39 -1.24
CA PRO A 426 -22.82 2.36 -0.30
C PRO A 426 -21.72 3.28 0.25
N GLN A 427 -22.15 4.44 0.77
CA GLN A 427 -21.28 5.31 1.54
C GLN A 427 -20.74 4.56 2.77
N GLY A 428 -19.48 4.78 3.11
CA GLY A 428 -18.85 4.22 4.31
C GLY A 428 -18.22 5.29 5.18
N LYS A 429 -17.39 4.85 6.13
CA LYS A 429 -16.66 5.76 7.03
C LYS A 429 -15.67 6.62 6.26
N ALA A 430 -15.49 7.87 6.67
CA ALA A 430 -14.40 8.75 6.24
C ALA A 430 -13.45 9.01 7.42
N ASP A 431 -12.24 9.50 7.13
CA ASP A 431 -11.31 9.98 8.14
C ASP A 431 -10.71 11.33 7.77
N HIS A 432 -9.87 11.86 8.65
CA HIS A 432 -9.21 13.15 8.49
C HIS A 432 -8.02 13.11 7.53
N TYR A 433 -7.67 11.96 6.94
CA TYR A 433 -6.44 11.80 6.18
C TYR A 433 -6.63 11.25 4.75
N LEU A 434 -6.85 9.94 4.57
CA LEU A 434 -6.95 9.33 3.23
C LEU A 434 -8.32 8.76 2.91
N MET A 435 -9.08 8.33 3.91
CA MET A 435 -10.31 7.59 3.66
C MET A 435 -11.46 8.55 3.38
N THR A 436 -12.09 8.39 2.22
CA THR A 436 -13.31 9.13 1.85
C THR A 436 -14.55 8.28 2.13
N ALA A 437 -15.70 8.95 2.32
CA ALA A 437 -16.99 8.28 2.53
C ALA A 437 -17.42 7.50 1.29
N ASP A 438 -17.21 8.08 0.10
CA ASP A 438 -17.55 7.44 -1.17
C ASP A 438 -16.61 6.26 -1.45
N LYS A 439 -17.16 5.03 -1.42
CA LYS A 439 -16.40 3.77 -1.57
C LYS A 439 -16.19 3.36 -3.03
N ASN A 440 -16.32 4.30 -3.95
CA ASN A 440 -16.26 4.09 -5.38
C ASN A 440 -15.09 4.87 -5.99
N PRO A 441 -14.11 4.20 -6.63
CA PRO A 441 -12.88 4.85 -7.09
C PRO A 441 -13.07 5.80 -8.27
N ASN A 442 -14.16 5.64 -9.05
CA ASN A 442 -14.33 6.33 -10.33
C ASN A 442 -15.67 7.06 -10.47
N ARG A 443 -16.28 7.49 -9.36
CA ARG A 443 -17.55 8.23 -9.41
C ARG A 443 -17.41 9.55 -10.17
N GLN A 444 -16.29 10.23 -10.00
CA GLN A 444 -15.98 11.45 -10.75
C GLN A 444 -15.80 11.16 -12.24
N GLY A 445 -15.06 10.09 -12.60
CA GLY A 445 -14.92 9.66 -14.00
C GLY A 445 -16.27 9.39 -14.68
N LEU A 446 -17.17 8.66 -14.01
CA LEU A 446 -18.53 8.43 -14.49
C LEU A 446 -19.30 9.75 -14.76
N ALA A 447 -19.23 10.70 -13.83
CA ALA A 447 -19.89 11.99 -13.99
C ALA A 447 -19.36 12.79 -15.19
N LEU A 448 -18.03 12.85 -15.34
CA LEU A 448 -17.38 13.53 -16.46
C LEU A 448 -17.72 12.89 -17.81
N ILE A 449 -17.69 11.55 -17.89
CA ILE A 449 -18.02 10.80 -19.10
C ILE A 449 -19.49 10.97 -19.47
N ALA A 450 -20.41 10.86 -18.51
CA ALA A 450 -21.83 11.06 -18.77
C ALA A 450 -22.11 12.48 -19.29
N LYS A 451 -21.49 13.50 -18.68
CA LYS A 451 -21.56 14.89 -19.15
C LYS A 451 -21.03 15.05 -20.57
N GLY A 452 -19.83 14.52 -20.87
CA GLY A 452 -19.23 14.59 -22.20
C GLY A 452 -20.07 13.89 -23.28
N LEU A 453 -20.74 12.81 -22.92
CA LEU A 453 -21.69 12.10 -23.78
C LEU A 453 -23.09 12.75 -23.81
N GLY A 454 -23.37 13.81 -23.05
CA GLY A 454 -24.70 14.41 -22.96
C GLY A 454 -25.77 13.49 -22.36
N LEU A 455 -25.37 12.55 -21.48
CA LEU A 455 -26.25 11.65 -20.75
C LEU A 455 -26.63 12.26 -19.40
N SER A 456 -27.90 12.14 -19.02
CA SER A 456 -28.38 12.57 -17.70
C SER A 456 -28.15 11.47 -16.65
N LEU A 457 -27.50 11.79 -15.55
CA LEU A 457 -27.34 10.86 -14.43
C LEU A 457 -28.56 10.91 -13.50
N LYS A 458 -29.07 9.73 -13.13
CA LYS A 458 -30.17 9.55 -12.16
C LYS A 458 -29.67 8.85 -10.91
N GLY A 459 -30.27 9.18 -9.77
CA GLY A 459 -29.98 8.53 -8.50
C GLY A 459 -30.43 7.08 -8.50
N PHE A 460 -29.73 6.19 -7.77
CA PHE A 460 -30.11 4.78 -7.69
C PHE A 460 -31.48 4.59 -7.03
N GLU A 461 -31.81 5.45 -6.09
CA GLU A 461 -33.07 5.48 -5.34
C GLU A 461 -34.31 5.60 -6.24
N GLU A 462 -34.17 6.15 -7.45
CA GLU A 462 -35.25 6.27 -8.43
C GLU A 462 -35.51 4.95 -9.20
N LEU A 463 -34.51 4.06 -9.26
CA LEU A 463 -34.59 2.84 -10.09
C LEU A 463 -35.59 1.82 -9.52
N THR A 464 -35.54 1.57 -8.21
CA THR A 464 -36.43 0.59 -7.57
C THR A 464 -37.92 0.95 -7.71
N PRO A 465 -38.34 2.20 -7.43
CA PRO A 465 -39.71 2.63 -7.71
C PRO A 465 -40.11 2.50 -9.17
N ALA A 466 -39.22 2.85 -10.11
CA ALA A 466 -39.50 2.77 -11.54
C ALA A 466 -39.73 1.33 -12.03
N ILE A 467 -38.99 0.35 -11.48
CA ILE A 467 -39.21 -1.08 -11.75
C ILE A 467 -40.56 -1.53 -11.19
N LYS A 468 -40.84 -1.21 -9.92
CA LYS A 468 -42.11 -1.59 -9.26
C LYS A 468 -43.33 -0.98 -9.93
N ALA A 469 -43.20 0.23 -10.47
CA ALA A 469 -44.26 0.91 -11.22
C ALA A 469 -44.41 0.36 -12.67
N GLY A 470 -43.59 -0.59 -13.10
CA GLY A 470 -43.60 -1.14 -14.46
C GLY A 470 -43.09 -0.18 -15.53
N GLN A 471 -42.47 0.93 -15.13
CA GLN A 471 -41.87 1.91 -16.04
C GLN A 471 -40.55 1.38 -16.62
N VAL A 472 -39.80 0.60 -15.83
CA VAL A 472 -38.59 -0.11 -16.26
C VAL A 472 -38.89 -1.60 -16.28
N LYS A 473 -38.82 -2.21 -17.46
CA LYS A 473 -39.00 -3.65 -17.67
C LYS A 473 -37.73 -4.35 -18.10
N ALA A 474 -36.72 -3.59 -18.53
CA ALA A 474 -35.43 -4.12 -18.89
C ALA A 474 -34.29 -3.29 -18.33
N LEU A 475 -33.20 -3.96 -17.96
CA LEU A 475 -32.00 -3.35 -17.40
C LEU A 475 -30.75 -3.86 -18.10
N TYR A 476 -29.89 -2.94 -18.53
CA TYR A 476 -28.52 -3.23 -18.93
C TYR A 476 -27.56 -2.64 -17.89
N ALA A 477 -26.72 -3.47 -17.28
CA ALA A 477 -25.83 -3.05 -16.20
C ALA A 477 -24.34 -3.24 -16.55
N VAL A 478 -23.58 -2.14 -16.48
CA VAL A 478 -22.12 -2.13 -16.51
C VAL A 478 -21.62 -2.09 -15.08
N GLY A 479 -21.36 -3.27 -14.51
CA GLY A 479 -21.17 -3.46 -13.08
C GLY A 479 -22.51 -3.64 -12.34
N THR A 480 -22.47 -4.38 -11.22
CA THR A 480 -23.69 -4.78 -10.48
C THR A 480 -23.68 -4.34 -9.03
N GLU A 481 -22.71 -3.51 -8.64
CA GLU A 481 -22.64 -2.93 -7.31
C GLU A 481 -23.80 -1.94 -7.13
N VAL A 482 -24.49 -2.06 -6.00
CA VAL A 482 -25.63 -1.22 -5.65
C VAL A 482 -25.43 -0.55 -4.29
N PRO A 483 -25.90 0.69 -4.10
CA PRO A 483 -25.67 1.46 -2.88
C PRO A 483 -26.64 1.08 -1.75
N THR A 484 -27.41 0.00 -1.94
CA THR A 484 -28.45 -0.50 -1.02
C THR A 484 -28.22 -1.98 -0.76
N ASP A 485 -29.13 -2.62 -0.01
CA ASP A 485 -29.05 -4.06 0.22
C ASP A 485 -29.22 -4.84 -1.10
N ALA A 486 -28.19 -5.62 -1.45
CA ALA A 486 -28.14 -6.36 -2.71
C ALA A 486 -29.22 -7.44 -2.80
N ALA A 487 -29.60 -8.08 -1.68
CA ALA A 487 -30.65 -9.10 -1.68
C ALA A 487 -32.03 -8.46 -1.87
N ALA A 488 -32.30 -7.34 -1.18
CA ALA A 488 -33.54 -6.60 -1.36
C ALA A 488 -33.70 -6.08 -2.79
N PHE A 489 -32.61 -5.62 -3.43
CA PHE A 489 -32.65 -5.19 -4.83
C PHE A 489 -32.84 -6.39 -5.78
N ALA A 490 -32.25 -7.55 -5.49
CA ALA A 490 -32.45 -8.76 -6.27
C ALA A 490 -33.93 -9.19 -6.35
N GLU A 491 -34.67 -9.07 -5.24
CA GLU A 491 -36.12 -9.34 -5.24
C GLU A 491 -36.87 -8.44 -6.22
N VAL A 492 -36.47 -7.16 -6.34
CA VAL A 492 -37.05 -6.22 -7.30
C VAL A 492 -36.66 -6.57 -8.73
N LEU A 493 -35.42 -6.99 -8.97
CA LEU A 493 -34.95 -7.40 -10.30
C LEU A 493 -35.66 -8.66 -10.83
N SER A 494 -36.21 -9.49 -9.94
CA SER A 494 -36.98 -10.67 -10.34
C SER A 494 -38.23 -10.33 -11.18
N SER A 495 -38.75 -9.11 -11.11
CA SER A 495 -39.90 -8.68 -11.92
C SER A 495 -39.52 -8.11 -13.29
N LEU A 496 -38.24 -7.89 -13.60
CA LEU A 496 -37.82 -7.46 -14.93
C LEU A 496 -38.15 -8.55 -15.97
N GLU A 497 -38.26 -8.18 -17.23
CA GLU A 497 -38.36 -9.15 -18.34
C GLU A 497 -36.94 -9.52 -18.83
N VAL A 498 -36.08 -8.50 -18.98
CA VAL A 498 -34.69 -8.64 -19.44
C VAL A 498 -33.73 -7.98 -18.47
N PHE A 499 -32.73 -8.72 -17.98
CA PHE A 499 -31.62 -8.15 -17.24
C PHE A 499 -30.29 -8.66 -17.82
N VAL A 500 -29.54 -7.79 -18.49
CA VAL A 500 -28.19 -8.09 -19.00
C VAL A 500 -27.18 -7.42 -18.09
N ALA A 501 -26.33 -8.21 -17.44
CA ALA A 501 -25.40 -7.72 -16.44
C ALA A 501 -23.96 -8.07 -16.79
N GLN A 502 -23.06 -7.09 -16.69
CA GLN A 502 -21.62 -7.33 -16.68
C GLN A 502 -21.13 -7.26 -15.24
N ALA A 503 -20.47 -8.29 -14.73
CA ALA A 503 -20.10 -8.35 -13.31
C ALA A 503 -18.75 -9.03 -13.05
N GLN A 504 -18.01 -8.47 -12.09
CA GLN A 504 -16.73 -9.01 -11.65
C GLN A 504 -16.89 -10.16 -10.64
N ASN A 505 -17.86 -10.03 -9.74
CA ASN A 505 -18.10 -10.94 -8.63
C ASN A 505 -19.56 -11.39 -8.56
N GLU A 506 -19.79 -12.59 -8.04
CA GLU A 506 -21.10 -13.13 -7.75
C GLU A 506 -21.77 -12.35 -6.62
N SER A 507 -23.08 -12.10 -6.77
CA SER A 507 -23.90 -11.44 -5.77
C SER A 507 -25.38 -11.85 -5.92
N PRO A 508 -26.25 -11.53 -4.96
CA PRO A 508 -27.69 -11.69 -5.14
C PRO A 508 -28.22 -10.98 -6.40
N VAL A 509 -27.58 -9.87 -6.81
CA VAL A 509 -27.95 -9.14 -8.04
C VAL A 509 -27.60 -9.95 -9.28
N THR A 510 -26.39 -10.51 -9.38
CA THR A 510 -25.99 -11.31 -10.56
C THR A 510 -26.86 -12.56 -10.74
N ALA A 511 -27.43 -13.08 -9.65
CA ALA A 511 -28.39 -14.19 -9.68
C ALA A 511 -29.63 -13.92 -10.54
N GLN A 512 -30.05 -12.66 -10.68
CA GLN A 512 -31.28 -12.30 -11.38
C GLN A 512 -31.06 -12.01 -12.86
N ALA A 513 -29.81 -12.07 -13.34
CA ALA A 513 -29.48 -11.75 -14.73
C ALA A 513 -30.13 -12.76 -15.70
N THR A 514 -30.81 -12.24 -16.72
CA THR A 514 -31.22 -13.02 -17.89
C THR A 514 -30.00 -13.42 -18.72
N VAL A 515 -29.01 -12.52 -18.83
CA VAL A 515 -27.69 -12.81 -19.40
C VAL A 515 -26.62 -12.19 -18.51
N LEU A 516 -25.72 -13.01 -17.97
CA LEU A 516 -24.58 -12.57 -17.18
C LEU A 516 -23.29 -12.69 -18.01
N LEU A 517 -22.56 -11.59 -18.09
CA LEU A 517 -21.31 -11.45 -18.81
C LEU A 517 -20.17 -11.26 -17.79
N PRO A 518 -19.17 -12.15 -17.75
CA PRO A 518 -18.07 -12.07 -16.80
C PRO A 518 -17.17 -10.87 -17.12
N ALA A 519 -17.02 -9.97 -16.16
CA ALA A 519 -16.17 -8.79 -16.27
C ALA A 519 -14.84 -8.99 -15.54
N SER A 520 -13.74 -8.55 -16.16
CA SER A 520 -12.42 -8.60 -15.53
C SER A 520 -12.30 -7.55 -14.43
N ALA A 521 -11.52 -7.86 -13.40
CA ALA A 521 -11.19 -6.85 -12.40
C ALA A 521 -10.19 -5.83 -12.97
N HIS A 522 -10.12 -4.63 -12.37
CA HIS A 522 -9.15 -3.60 -12.78
C HIS A 522 -7.68 -4.07 -12.79
N ILE A 523 -7.32 -5.12 -12.03
CA ILE A 523 -5.96 -5.64 -11.99
C ILE A 523 -5.65 -6.61 -13.16
N GLU A 524 -6.68 -7.07 -13.85
CA GLU A 524 -6.60 -8.02 -14.97
C GLU A 524 -6.60 -7.32 -16.35
N ASP A 525 -6.80 -6.01 -16.33
CA ASP A 525 -6.75 -5.13 -17.49
C ASP A 525 -5.91 -3.88 -17.20
N GLU A 526 -5.67 -3.07 -18.22
CA GLU A 526 -5.17 -1.71 -18.06
C GLU A 526 -6.28 -0.69 -18.26
N GLY A 527 -6.17 0.45 -17.60
CA GLY A 527 -7.23 1.45 -17.64
C GLY A 527 -6.90 2.66 -16.78
N THR A 528 -7.89 3.54 -16.65
CA THR A 528 -7.78 4.72 -15.80
C THR A 528 -8.96 4.87 -14.85
N PHE A 529 -8.68 5.51 -13.71
CA PHE A 529 -9.69 6.02 -12.78
C PHE A 529 -9.47 7.50 -12.54
N THR A 530 -10.55 8.26 -12.48
CA THR A 530 -10.57 9.66 -12.05
C THR A 530 -11.14 9.74 -10.64
N GLN A 531 -10.26 10.07 -9.71
CA GLN A 531 -10.55 10.17 -8.28
C GLN A 531 -11.34 11.45 -7.94
N ALA A 532 -11.80 11.59 -6.69
CA ALA A 532 -12.65 12.68 -6.21
C ALA A 532 -12.11 14.11 -6.47
N ASP A 533 -10.81 14.36 -6.34
CA ASP A 533 -10.20 15.67 -6.64
C ASP A 533 -9.85 15.85 -8.13
N GLY A 534 -10.37 14.99 -9.02
CA GLY A 534 -10.21 15.11 -10.47
C GLY A 534 -8.90 14.56 -11.05
N ILE A 535 -8.03 13.98 -10.23
CA ILE A 535 -6.77 13.40 -10.70
C ILE A 535 -7.04 12.05 -11.38
N THR A 536 -6.77 11.97 -12.68
CA THR A 536 -6.81 10.71 -13.43
C THR A 536 -5.51 9.93 -13.23
N GLN A 537 -5.62 8.65 -12.87
CA GLN A 537 -4.49 7.75 -12.71
C GLN A 537 -4.66 6.51 -13.60
N ARG A 538 -3.56 6.09 -14.22
CA ARG A 538 -3.50 4.83 -14.96
C ARG A 538 -3.12 3.68 -14.04
N PHE A 539 -3.83 2.57 -14.15
CA PHE A 539 -3.44 1.27 -13.62
C PHE A 539 -3.02 0.35 -14.77
N ARG A 540 -2.13 -0.60 -14.47
CA ARG A 540 -1.65 -1.58 -15.44
C ARG A 540 -2.23 -2.96 -15.14
N LYS A 541 -2.32 -3.74 -16.21
CA LYS A 541 -2.60 -5.17 -16.14
C LYS A 541 -1.47 -5.87 -15.39
N ALA A 542 -1.82 -6.55 -14.30
CA ALA A 542 -0.89 -7.36 -13.53
C ALA A 542 -0.80 -8.78 -14.10
N TYR A 543 -1.95 -9.44 -14.28
CA TYR A 543 -2.05 -10.81 -14.78
C TYR A 543 -3.22 -10.97 -15.75
N PRO A 544 -3.26 -12.03 -16.57
CA PRO A 544 -4.40 -12.33 -17.44
C PRO A 544 -5.69 -12.57 -16.64
N SER A 545 -6.84 -12.15 -17.19
CA SER A 545 -8.15 -12.39 -16.61
C SER A 545 -8.41 -13.87 -16.31
N LYS A 546 -9.20 -14.12 -15.26
CA LYS A 546 -9.61 -15.48 -14.87
C LYS A 546 -10.80 -15.94 -15.71
N GLY A 547 -10.76 -17.20 -16.16
CA GLY A 547 -11.84 -17.79 -16.97
C GLY A 547 -12.11 -16.99 -18.25
N ASP A 548 -13.38 -16.78 -18.56
CA ASP A 548 -13.87 -16.04 -19.72
C ASP A 548 -14.01 -14.54 -19.45
N ALA A 549 -13.59 -14.06 -18.28
CA ALA A 549 -13.74 -12.66 -17.90
C ALA A 549 -12.96 -11.73 -18.84
N VAL A 550 -13.63 -10.69 -19.31
CA VAL A 550 -13.01 -9.64 -20.13
C VAL A 550 -13.45 -8.27 -19.63
N PRO A 551 -12.73 -7.20 -19.98
CA PRO A 551 -13.11 -5.85 -19.57
C PRO A 551 -14.50 -5.46 -20.07
N HIS A 552 -15.17 -4.56 -19.36
CA HIS A 552 -16.51 -4.11 -19.75
C HIS A 552 -16.51 -3.45 -21.13
N TRP A 553 -15.44 -2.70 -21.46
CA TRP A 553 -15.31 -2.08 -22.78
C TRP A 553 -15.30 -3.10 -23.93
N LYS A 554 -14.79 -4.30 -23.68
CA LYS A 554 -14.74 -5.38 -24.68
C LYS A 554 -16.12 -5.97 -24.92
N TRP A 555 -16.91 -6.16 -23.86
CA TRP A 555 -18.32 -6.52 -23.99
C TRP A 555 -19.11 -5.45 -24.74
N ALA A 556 -18.89 -4.17 -24.43
CA ALA A 556 -19.55 -3.08 -25.13
C ALA A 556 -19.20 -3.07 -26.64
N THR A 557 -17.93 -3.33 -26.99
CA THR A 557 -17.47 -3.44 -28.38
C THR A 557 -18.14 -4.60 -29.11
N GLU A 558 -18.19 -5.79 -28.48
CA GLU A 558 -18.83 -6.96 -29.06
C GLU A 558 -20.34 -6.75 -29.23
N LEU A 559 -21.03 -6.23 -28.22
CA LEU A 559 -22.46 -5.92 -28.29
C LEU A 559 -22.79 -4.87 -29.36
N THR A 560 -21.93 -3.86 -29.53
CA THR A 560 -22.07 -2.86 -30.59
C THR A 560 -22.04 -3.52 -31.96
N ARG A 561 -21.07 -4.42 -32.19
CA ARG A 561 -20.95 -5.17 -33.45
C ARG A 561 -22.14 -6.10 -33.69
N GLU A 562 -22.57 -6.87 -32.69
CA GLU A 562 -23.71 -7.80 -32.84
C GLU A 562 -25.04 -7.05 -33.09
N LEU A 563 -25.15 -5.79 -32.70
CA LEU A 563 -26.31 -4.92 -32.98
C LEU A 563 -26.15 -4.05 -34.23
N GLY A 564 -25.10 -4.27 -35.03
CA GLY A 564 -24.89 -3.60 -36.33
C GLY A 564 -24.22 -2.23 -36.24
N GLY A 565 -23.66 -1.85 -35.10
CA GLY A 565 -22.82 -0.66 -34.95
C GLY A 565 -21.35 -0.93 -35.27
N GLU A 566 -20.60 0.15 -35.48
CA GLU A 566 -19.15 0.09 -35.70
C GLU A 566 -18.40 0.30 -34.38
N ALA A 567 -17.64 -0.71 -33.96
CA ALA A 567 -16.71 -0.58 -32.85
C ALA A 567 -15.49 -1.47 -33.10
N ALA A 568 -14.31 -0.86 -33.07
CA ALA A 568 -13.03 -1.55 -33.29
C ALA A 568 -11.99 -1.02 -32.30
N ALA A 569 -12.04 -1.50 -31.06
CA ALA A 569 -10.99 -1.28 -30.08
C ALA A 569 -10.30 -2.61 -29.76
N ALA A 570 -8.97 -2.65 -29.89
CA ALA A 570 -8.16 -3.83 -29.57
C ALA A 570 -7.61 -3.78 -28.14
N SER A 571 -7.50 -2.58 -27.56
CA SER A 571 -6.98 -2.32 -26.22
C SER A 571 -7.73 -1.18 -25.53
N ALA A 572 -7.62 -1.09 -24.20
CA ALA A 572 -8.14 0.03 -23.43
C ALA A 572 -7.52 1.38 -23.87
N ARG A 573 -6.26 1.37 -24.34
CA ARG A 573 -5.61 2.56 -24.94
C ARG A 573 -6.30 3.02 -26.22
N ASP A 574 -6.79 2.10 -27.04
CA ASP A 574 -7.54 2.44 -28.25
C ASP A 574 -8.90 3.03 -27.90
N VAL A 575 -9.59 2.46 -26.90
CA VAL A 575 -10.83 3.02 -26.35
C VAL A 575 -10.60 4.44 -25.86
N TRP A 576 -9.54 4.66 -25.06
CA TRP A 576 -9.17 5.98 -24.58
C TRP A 576 -8.97 6.96 -25.74
N ARG A 577 -8.10 6.63 -26.71
CA ARG A 577 -7.82 7.49 -27.87
C ARG A 577 -9.06 7.82 -28.69
N ALA A 578 -9.94 6.86 -28.89
CA ALA A 578 -11.14 7.04 -29.70
C ALA A 578 -12.20 7.89 -28.99
N LEU A 579 -12.36 7.72 -27.68
CA LEU A 579 -13.53 8.24 -26.96
C LEU A 579 -13.21 9.36 -25.97
N SER A 580 -11.98 9.48 -25.46
CA SER A 580 -11.65 10.47 -24.43
C SER A 580 -11.82 11.92 -24.90
N GLY A 581 -11.70 12.17 -26.21
CA GLY A 581 -11.92 13.50 -26.80
C GLY A 581 -13.34 14.05 -26.62
N GLN A 582 -14.30 13.20 -26.25
CA GLN A 582 -15.66 13.60 -25.91
C GLN A 582 -15.76 14.20 -24.50
N VAL A 583 -14.71 14.10 -23.68
CA VAL A 583 -14.65 14.60 -22.31
C VAL A 583 -13.54 15.65 -22.21
N SER A 584 -13.90 16.93 -22.13
CA SER A 584 -12.94 18.05 -22.10
C SER A 584 -11.90 17.93 -20.98
N GLU A 585 -12.30 17.43 -19.82
CA GLU A 585 -11.48 17.27 -18.62
C GLU A 585 -10.37 16.21 -18.79
N PHE A 586 -10.43 15.39 -19.84
CA PHE A 586 -9.39 14.42 -20.18
C PHE A 586 -8.35 14.94 -21.18
N ALA A 587 -8.51 16.16 -21.71
CA ALA A 587 -7.66 16.70 -22.78
C ALA A 587 -6.16 16.77 -22.41
N GLU A 588 -5.83 17.09 -21.16
CA GLU A 588 -4.44 17.22 -20.70
C GLU A 588 -3.83 15.89 -20.22
N PHE A 589 -4.63 14.82 -20.11
CA PHE A 589 -4.14 13.54 -19.59
C PHE A 589 -3.33 12.77 -20.64
N ASN A 590 -2.03 12.58 -20.35
CA ASN A 590 -1.15 11.80 -21.21
C ASN A 590 -1.08 10.32 -20.76
N TRP A 591 -1.85 9.47 -21.43
CA TRP A 591 -1.90 8.01 -21.17
C TRP A 591 -0.54 7.33 -21.06
N ASP A 592 0.37 7.68 -21.98
CA ASP A 592 1.65 7.01 -22.14
C ASP A 592 2.65 7.38 -21.03
N LYS A 593 2.45 8.55 -20.41
CA LYS A 593 3.28 9.05 -19.30
C LYS A 593 2.64 8.88 -17.92
N ALA A 594 1.34 8.54 -17.85
CA ALA A 594 0.55 8.57 -16.63
C ALA A 594 0.81 7.44 -15.62
N SER A 595 1.58 6.42 -15.97
CA SER A 595 2.01 5.37 -15.05
C SER A 595 3.53 5.34 -14.98
N PRO A 596 4.13 5.13 -13.78
CA PRO A 596 5.54 4.79 -13.69
C PRO A 596 5.90 3.65 -14.66
N PRO A 597 7.14 3.63 -15.18
CA PRO A 597 7.60 2.50 -15.99
C PRO A 597 7.42 1.21 -15.20
N ASP A 598 7.18 0.11 -15.92
CA ASP A 598 7.14 -1.20 -15.29
C ASP A 598 8.51 -1.46 -14.66
N ARG A 599 8.58 -1.26 -13.35
CA ARG A 599 9.61 -1.88 -12.56
C ARG A 599 9.01 -3.18 -12.09
N GLU A 600 8.86 -4.13 -13.02
CA GLU A 600 8.71 -5.52 -12.64
C GLU A 600 9.89 -5.79 -11.70
N LYS A 601 9.61 -6.00 -10.41
CA LYS A 601 10.45 -6.97 -9.71
C LYS A 601 10.19 -8.25 -10.49
N PRO A 602 11.20 -8.87 -11.13
CA PRO A 602 10.98 -10.13 -11.79
C PRO A 602 10.67 -11.14 -10.68
N GLY A 603 9.39 -11.28 -10.35
CA GLY A 603 8.88 -12.51 -9.76
C GLY A 603 9.09 -13.58 -10.81
N ILE A 604 9.33 -14.81 -10.38
CA ILE A 604 9.29 -15.95 -11.29
C ILE A 604 7.87 -15.96 -11.87
N ASN A 605 7.70 -15.49 -13.11
CA ASN A 605 6.53 -15.81 -13.90
C ASN A 605 6.38 -17.33 -13.79
N PRO A 606 5.21 -17.88 -13.39
CA PRO A 606 5.05 -19.31 -13.33
C PRO A 606 5.51 -19.85 -14.68
N LEU A 607 6.51 -20.72 -14.62
CA LEU A 607 7.02 -21.37 -15.81
C LEU A 607 5.80 -21.94 -16.55
N PRO A 608 5.77 -21.84 -17.90
CA PRO A 608 4.70 -22.46 -18.68
C PRO A 608 4.49 -23.88 -18.16
N SER A 609 3.24 -24.36 -18.13
CA SER A 609 2.79 -25.61 -17.48
C SER A 609 3.56 -26.88 -17.88
N SER A 610 4.51 -26.79 -18.80
CA SER A 610 5.44 -27.81 -19.25
C SER A 610 6.86 -27.73 -18.65
N ALA A 611 7.20 -26.71 -17.87
CA ALA A 611 8.51 -26.57 -17.25
C ALA A 611 8.38 -26.71 -15.73
N ASP A 612 8.76 -27.88 -15.22
CA ASP A 612 8.71 -28.29 -13.80
C ASP A 612 9.63 -27.47 -12.86
N GLY A 613 10.27 -26.41 -13.37
CA GLY A 613 11.05 -25.44 -12.62
C GLY A 613 12.27 -25.98 -11.90
N ARG A 614 12.68 -27.21 -12.21
CA ARG A 614 13.89 -27.81 -11.65
C ARG A 614 15.07 -27.49 -12.57
N PRO A 615 16.19 -26.96 -12.04
CA PRO A 615 17.43 -26.88 -12.81
C PRO A 615 17.85 -28.29 -13.27
N PRO A 616 18.49 -28.43 -14.44
CA PRO A 616 19.05 -29.71 -14.88
C PRO A 616 19.97 -30.29 -13.78
N GLY A 617 19.64 -31.47 -13.26
CA GLY A 617 20.41 -32.14 -12.21
C GLY A 617 19.82 -32.14 -10.79
N TYR A 618 18.63 -31.56 -10.58
CA TYR A 618 17.95 -31.66 -9.27
C TYR A 618 17.50 -33.11 -8.99
N ARG A 619 18.21 -33.81 -8.10
CA ARG A 619 17.86 -35.18 -7.70
C ARG A 619 16.60 -35.18 -6.84
N GLU A 620 15.65 -36.05 -7.16
CA GLU A 620 14.49 -36.31 -6.32
C GLU A 620 14.95 -36.87 -4.98
N PHE A 621 14.75 -36.11 -3.90
CA PHE A 621 14.77 -36.70 -2.58
C PHE A 621 13.55 -37.64 -2.50
N GLY A 622 13.84 -38.93 -2.64
CA GLY A 622 12.84 -39.99 -2.63
C GLY A 622 11.90 -39.88 -1.43
N ALA A 623 10.65 -40.31 -1.65
CA ALA A 623 9.59 -40.35 -0.66
C ALA A 623 10.12 -40.85 0.71
N PRO A 624 9.73 -40.22 1.83
CA PRO A 624 10.18 -40.64 3.14
C PRO A 624 9.76 -42.10 3.36
N ARG A 625 10.74 -42.99 3.45
CA ARG A 625 10.53 -44.34 3.99
C ARG A 625 10.22 -44.16 5.47
N VAL A 626 8.93 -44.17 5.81
CA VAL A 626 8.48 -44.41 7.18
C VAL A 626 8.92 -45.83 7.53
N ARG A 627 10.04 -45.96 8.24
CA ARG A 627 10.33 -47.18 9.01
C ARG A 627 9.77 -46.93 10.40
N GLY A 628 8.77 -47.73 10.75
CA GLY A 628 8.14 -47.68 12.06
C GLY A 628 9.14 -47.95 13.18
N ILE A 629 8.99 -47.17 14.25
CA ILE A 629 9.06 -47.59 15.66
C ILE A 629 8.01 -46.74 16.37
#